data_AF-A0A4S2MRM1-F1
#
_entry.id   AF-A0A4S2MRM1-F1
#
_cell.length_a   1.000
_cell.length_b   1.000
_cell.length_c   1.000
_cell.angle_alpha   90.00
_cell.angle_beta   90.00
_cell.angle_gamma   90.00
#
_symmetry.space_group_name_H-M   'P 1'
#
loop_
_entity.id
_entity.type
_entity.pdbx_description
1 polymer ?
#
loop_
_entity_poly.entity_id
_entity_poly.type
_entity_poly.pdbx_seq_one_letter_code
_entity_poly.pdbx_strand_id
1 'polypeptide(L)'
;MSSTAAERLQLLQEHIRLSLLEQKRTLASGVEPDTRNTYEISRSLDTFHQGLEQLEREQRELENSGELSSVALREREDILIQLRSQYDDLHAQFSSQHQHPTPTPPIPTATIPMTTPGHHRRSNSFSDSAARTALMGSRNTPSTLRKSMKTVRFRDSLVDAEELDNQQVLQLHNQVMEEQDESLDRLSESIRTQREISIQIGDELDSHVLLLDDVDALVERHGTRLGAAKRRLEKVGTAAKEHGRRDDLEPPTQRERGWLTGGIREFDGYCGADYYSGAAYCYLEIV
;
A
#
# COMPACT_ATOMS: atom_id res chain seq x y z
N MET A 1 29.26 19.45 13.82
CA MET A 1 28.00 18.75 13.45
C MET A 1 28.21 17.26 13.23
N SER A 2 29.44 16.76 13.26
CA SER A 2 29.77 15.37 12.97
C SER A 2 29.71 14.44 14.20
N SER A 3 29.91 14.97 15.42
CA SER A 3 29.66 14.22 16.68
C SER A 3 28.22 13.72 16.73
N THR A 4 27.26 14.59 16.42
CA THR A 4 25.84 14.23 16.47
C THR A 4 25.44 13.24 15.37
N ALA A 5 26.14 13.23 14.23
CA ALA A 5 25.96 12.21 13.20
C ALA A 5 26.52 10.85 13.66
N ALA A 6 27.70 10.83 14.29
CA ALA A 6 28.29 9.63 14.88
C ALA A 6 27.42 9.06 16.02
N GLU A 7 26.92 9.91 16.92
CA GLU A 7 25.99 9.53 18.00
C GLU A 7 24.70 8.89 17.45
N ARG A 8 24.13 9.46 16.37
CA ARG A 8 22.96 8.88 15.71
C ARG A 8 23.24 7.50 15.13
N LEU A 9 24.42 7.29 14.56
CA LEU A 9 24.83 5.98 14.07
C LEU A 9 25.01 5.00 15.22
N GLN A 10 25.60 5.40 16.35
CA GLN A 10 25.71 4.56 17.55
C GLN A 10 24.33 4.12 18.07
N LEU A 11 23.35 5.03 18.15
CA LEU A 11 21.99 4.67 18.54
C LEU A 11 21.33 3.70 17.55
N LEU A 12 21.56 3.90 16.25
CA LEU A 12 21.07 3.00 15.22
C LEU A 12 21.71 1.61 15.32
N GLN A 13 23.02 1.55 15.61
CA GLN A 13 23.75 0.32 15.86
C GLN A 13 23.17 -0.45 17.07
N GLU A 14 22.90 0.23 18.18
CA GLU A 14 22.27 -0.38 19.36
C GLU A 14 20.90 -0.99 19.03
N HIS A 15 20.09 -0.26 18.26
CA HIS A 15 18.80 -0.75 17.79
C HIS A 15 18.95 -2.02 16.93
N ILE A 16 19.88 -2.03 15.96
CA ILE A 16 20.15 -3.23 15.13
C ILE A 16 20.58 -4.40 16.00
N ARG A 17 21.47 -4.16 16.96
CA ARG A 17 21.95 -5.20 17.89
C ARG A 17 20.80 -5.82 18.67
N LEU A 18 19.90 -4.99 19.21
CA LEU A 18 18.72 -5.47 19.95
C LEU A 18 17.80 -6.29 19.05
N SER A 19 17.52 -5.81 17.84
CA SER A 19 16.68 -6.52 16.87
C SER A 19 17.26 -7.88 16.47
N LEU A 20 18.57 -7.98 16.28
CA LEU A 20 19.25 -9.26 16.03
C LEU A 20 19.17 -10.21 17.22
N LEU A 21 19.29 -9.72 18.45
CA LEU A 21 19.16 -10.54 19.66
C LEU A 21 17.73 -11.07 19.83
N GLU A 22 16.73 -10.24 19.55
CA GLU A 22 15.33 -10.65 19.53
C GLU A 22 15.10 -11.77 18.51
N GLN A 23 15.61 -11.60 17.29
CA GLN A 23 15.50 -12.61 16.25
C GLN A 23 16.22 -13.92 16.63
N LYS A 24 17.37 -13.85 17.30
CA LYS A 24 18.05 -15.05 17.81
C LYS A 24 17.21 -15.77 18.87
N ARG A 25 16.52 -15.01 19.73
CA ARG A 25 15.62 -15.56 20.74
C ARG A 25 14.38 -16.21 20.12
N THR A 26 13.78 -15.61 19.09
CA THR A 26 12.63 -16.21 18.40
C THR A 26 13.00 -17.49 17.67
N LEU A 27 14.17 -17.52 17.02
CA LEU A 27 14.73 -18.73 16.43
C LEU A 27 14.99 -19.82 17.48
N ALA A 28 15.54 -19.46 18.64
CA ALA A 28 15.73 -20.41 19.74
C ALA A 28 14.40 -20.99 20.26
N SER A 29 13.30 -20.26 20.12
CA SER A 29 11.95 -20.71 20.46
C SER A 29 11.26 -21.50 19.32
N GLY A 30 11.92 -21.68 18.17
CA GLY A 30 11.39 -22.41 17.02
C GLY A 30 10.32 -21.68 16.21
N VAL A 31 10.11 -20.38 16.46
CA VAL A 31 9.20 -19.54 15.67
C VAL A 31 9.98 -18.97 14.49
N GLU A 32 9.49 -19.21 13.27
CA GLU A 32 10.14 -18.75 12.04
C GLU A 32 10.23 -17.21 12.03
N PRO A 33 11.38 -16.62 11.65
CA PRO A 33 11.56 -15.18 11.71
C PRO A 33 10.69 -14.48 10.67
N ASP A 34 9.92 -13.48 11.09
CA ASP A 34 9.10 -12.68 10.19
C ASP A 34 9.94 -12.07 9.06
N THR A 35 9.51 -12.29 7.81
CA THR A 35 10.17 -11.75 6.61
C THR A 35 10.23 -10.22 6.61
N ARG A 36 9.30 -9.58 7.33
CA ARG A 36 9.26 -8.13 7.52
C ARG A 36 10.42 -7.63 8.39
N ASN A 37 10.66 -8.27 9.53
CA ASN A 37 11.73 -7.87 10.45
C ASN A 37 13.10 -8.06 9.79
N THR A 38 13.25 -9.12 9.00
CA THR A 38 14.44 -9.36 8.18
C THR A 38 14.72 -8.19 7.22
N TYR A 39 13.69 -7.69 6.53
CA TYR A 39 13.83 -6.55 5.62
C TYR A 39 14.08 -5.22 6.35
N GLU A 40 13.47 -5.02 7.52
CA GLU A 40 13.72 -3.83 8.34
C GLU A 40 15.16 -3.81 8.87
N ILE A 41 15.70 -4.96 9.30
CA ILE A 41 17.10 -5.11 9.71
C ILE A 41 18.04 -4.85 8.53
N SER A 42 17.81 -5.46 7.35
CA SER A 42 18.67 -5.24 6.18
C SER A 42 18.67 -3.76 5.77
N ARG A 43 17.50 -3.11 5.75
CA ARG A 43 17.38 -1.69 5.46
C ARG A 43 18.13 -0.84 6.48
N SER A 44 18.04 -1.17 7.76
CA SER A 44 18.75 -0.45 8.82
C SER A 44 20.27 -0.61 8.70
N LEU A 45 20.77 -1.80 8.33
CA LEU A 45 22.17 -2.04 8.01
C LEU A 45 22.63 -1.20 6.80
N ASP A 46 21.82 -1.12 5.74
CA ASP A 46 22.11 -0.26 4.59
C ASP A 46 22.20 1.22 4.98
N THR A 47 21.30 1.68 5.85
CA THR A 47 21.35 3.07 6.34
C THR A 47 22.56 3.34 7.24
N PHE A 48 22.99 2.36 8.04
CA PHE A 48 24.22 2.47 8.82
C PHE A 48 25.44 2.58 7.91
N HIS A 49 25.51 1.72 6.89
CA HIS A 49 26.59 1.72 5.90
C HIS A 49 26.67 3.04 5.13
N GLN A 50 25.54 3.57 4.65
CA GLN A 50 25.49 4.87 3.97
C GLN A 50 25.93 6.02 4.88
N GLY A 51 25.58 5.95 6.18
CA GLY A 51 26.02 6.91 7.18
C GLY A 51 27.53 6.85 7.43
N LEU A 52 28.11 5.65 7.48
CA LEU A 52 29.56 5.45 7.57
C LEU A 52 30.29 6.03 6.37
N GLU A 53 29.85 5.73 5.15
CA GLU A 53 30.43 6.30 3.93
C GLU A 53 30.36 7.83 3.90
N GLN A 54 29.31 8.42 4.48
CA GLN A 54 29.18 9.87 4.59
C GLN A 54 30.21 10.44 5.56
N LEU A 55 30.41 9.81 6.72
CA LEU A 55 31.41 10.26 7.69
C LEU A 55 32.84 10.07 7.18
N GLU A 56 33.12 9.00 6.44
CA GLU A 56 34.41 8.78 5.78
C GLU A 56 34.68 9.86 4.72
N ARG A 57 33.66 10.25 3.94
CA ARG A 57 33.77 11.35 2.96
C ARG A 57 34.05 12.69 3.66
N GLU A 58 33.32 12.98 4.74
CA GLU A 58 33.54 14.19 5.55
C GLU A 58 34.96 14.21 6.13
N GLN A 59 35.47 13.06 6.61
CA GLN A 59 36.85 12.98 7.09
C GLN A 59 37.87 13.29 6.00
N ARG A 60 37.71 12.72 4.79
CA ARG A 60 38.60 13.00 3.66
C ARG A 60 38.56 14.48 3.25
N GLU A 61 37.40 15.11 3.31
CA GLU A 61 37.24 16.54 3.05
C GLU A 61 38.01 17.38 4.08
N LEU A 62 37.92 17.02 5.35
CA LEU A 62 38.59 17.70 6.46
C LEU A 62 40.12 17.49 6.45
N GLU A 63 40.58 16.31 6.02
CA GLU A 63 42.00 16.05 5.77
C GLU A 63 42.55 16.90 4.62
N ASN A 64 41.76 17.08 3.56
CA ASN A 64 42.14 17.91 2.41
C ASN A 64 42.07 19.42 2.71
N SER A 65 41.11 19.87 3.53
CA SER A 65 41.00 21.28 3.94
C SER A 65 42.02 21.68 5.00
N GLY A 66 42.52 20.71 5.78
CA GLY A 66 43.52 20.94 6.82
C GLY A 66 43.00 21.78 8.01
N GLU A 67 41.68 21.93 8.15
CA GLU A 67 41.06 22.81 9.15
C GLU A 67 41.10 22.26 10.58
N LEU A 68 41.40 20.96 10.77
CA LEU A 68 41.45 20.33 12.09
C LEU A 68 42.87 20.02 12.56
N SER A 69 43.06 20.08 13.88
CA SER A 69 44.25 19.58 14.55
C SER A 69 44.45 18.09 14.26
N SER A 70 45.69 17.70 14.00
CA SER A 70 46.10 16.30 13.77
C SER A 70 45.63 15.33 14.86
N VAL A 71 45.45 15.80 16.10
CA VAL A 71 44.94 15.00 17.22
C VAL A 71 43.44 14.75 17.10
N ALA A 72 42.66 15.77 16.75
CA ALA A 72 41.22 15.65 16.57
C ALA A 72 40.85 14.80 15.33
N LEU A 73 41.71 14.81 14.30
CA LEU A 73 41.57 13.92 13.14
C LEU A 73 41.77 12.45 13.52
N ARG A 74 42.77 12.14 14.36
CA ARG A 74 43.01 10.77 14.85
C ARG A 74 41.88 10.25 15.71
N GLU A 75 41.40 11.04 16.68
CA GLU A 75 40.27 10.64 17.52
C GLU A 75 39.02 10.34 16.69
N ARG A 76 38.78 11.13 15.63
CA ARG A 76 37.68 10.90 14.69
C ARG A 76 37.89 9.64 13.85
N GLU A 77 39.11 9.40 13.38
CA GLU A 77 39.48 8.20 12.63
C GLU A 77 39.29 6.93 13.48
N ASP A 78 39.73 6.96 14.74
CA ASP A 78 39.57 5.84 15.68
C ASP A 78 38.09 5.49 15.90
N ILE A 79 37.23 6.51 16.03
CA ILE A 79 35.78 6.31 16.12
C ILE A 79 35.24 5.65 14.85
N LEU A 80 35.69 6.07 13.66
CA LEU A 80 35.23 5.48 12.40
C LEU A 80 35.68 4.03 12.23
N ILE A 81 36.90 3.72 12.62
CA ILE A 81 37.42 2.34 12.65
C ILE A 81 36.55 1.50 13.60
N GLN A 82 36.21 2.04 14.78
CA GLN A 82 35.34 1.37 15.73
C GLN A 82 33.95 1.10 15.13
N LEU A 83 33.25 2.11 14.60
CA LEU A 83 31.91 1.90 14.02
C LEU A 83 31.94 0.94 12.82
N ARG A 84 33.02 0.94 12.05
CA ARG A 84 33.21 0.01 10.92
C ARG A 84 33.38 -1.43 11.40
N SER A 85 34.21 -1.67 12.42
CA SER A 85 34.32 -3.00 13.02
C SER A 85 32.97 -3.49 13.57
N GLN A 86 32.19 -2.58 14.18
CA GLN A 86 30.85 -2.89 14.69
C GLN A 86 29.85 -3.19 13.58
N TYR A 87 29.94 -2.51 12.42
CA TYR A 87 29.14 -2.85 11.24
C TYR A 87 29.41 -4.28 10.78
N ASP A 88 30.70 -4.59 10.58
CA ASP A 88 31.13 -5.87 10.03
C ASP A 88 30.69 -7.03 10.95
N ASP A 89 30.80 -6.85 12.26
CA ASP A 89 30.31 -7.80 13.26
C ASP A 89 28.79 -8.02 13.20
N LEU A 90 27.99 -6.95 13.09
CA LEU A 90 26.53 -7.04 12.99
C LEU A 90 26.11 -7.66 11.66
N HIS A 91 26.77 -7.28 10.57
CA HIS A 91 26.51 -7.80 9.24
C HIS A 91 26.87 -9.29 9.13
N ALA A 92 27.97 -9.72 9.77
CA ALA A 92 28.37 -11.12 9.85
C ALA A 92 27.35 -11.95 10.68
N GLN A 93 26.86 -11.41 11.80
CA GLN A 93 25.83 -12.08 12.60
C GLN A 93 24.51 -12.23 11.84
N PHE A 94 24.06 -11.18 11.15
CA PHE A 94 22.87 -11.22 10.30
C PHE A 94 23.03 -12.23 9.16
N SER A 95 24.16 -12.18 8.46
CA SER A 95 24.45 -13.11 7.35
C SER A 95 24.52 -14.55 7.81
N SER A 96 25.17 -14.83 8.94
CA SER A 96 25.29 -16.19 9.49
C SER A 96 23.94 -16.76 9.94
N GLN A 97 23.04 -15.90 10.42
CA GLN A 97 21.71 -16.29 10.85
C GLN A 97 20.78 -16.59 9.66
N HIS A 98 21.00 -15.94 8.52
CA HIS A 98 20.23 -16.15 7.29
C HIS A 98 20.88 -17.09 6.28
N GLN A 99 22.16 -17.41 6.42
CA GLN A 99 22.82 -18.47 5.67
C GLN A 99 22.44 -19.83 6.28
N HIS A 100 21.31 -20.36 5.85
CA HIS A 100 21.10 -21.80 5.84
C HIS A 100 21.87 -22.35 4.63
N PRO A 101 23.02 -23.03 4.80
CA PRO A 101 23.64 -23.72 3.68
C PRO A 101 22.72 -24.88 3.31
N THR A 102 22.20 -24.88 2.09
CA THR A 102 21.74 -26.10 1.42
C THR A 102 22.84 -26.52 0.45
N PRO A 103 23.66 -27.54 0.79
CA PRO A 103 24.50 -28.19 -0.20
C PRO A 103 23.92 -29.55 -0.64
N THR A 104 23.43 -29.59 -1.89
CA THR A 104 23.58 -30.67 -2.92
C THR A 104 22.85 -32.04 -2.78
N PRO A 105 22.66 -32.85 -3.87
CA PRO A 105 22.18 -32.56 -5.24
C PRO A 105 21.14 -33.66 -5.72
N PRO A 106 20.95 -34.04 -7.03
CA PRO A 106 19.63 -34.15 -7.67
C PRO A 106 19.11 -35.59 -7.91
N ILE A 107 17.79 -35.80 -7.89
CA ILE A 107 17.16 -37.03 -8.43
C ILE A 107 16.03 -36.62 -9.40
N PRO A 108 15.88 -37.30 -10.55
CA PRO A 108 15.21 -36.76 -11.73
C PRO A 108 13.71 -37.07 -11.79
N THR A 109 13.00 -36.15 -12.43
CA THR A 109 11.86 -36.34 -13.34
C THR A 109 10.72 -37.26 -12.90
N ALA A 110 9.60 -36.63 -12.53
CA ALA A 110 8.29 -37.11 -12.96
C ALA A 110 7.44 -35.91 -13.39
N THR A 111 7.26 -35.81 -14.70
CA THR A 111 6.43 -34.89 -15.44
C THR A 111 4.95 -35.09 -15.09
N ILE A 112 4.27 -34.05 -14.62
CA ILE A 112 2.81 -33.92 -14.76
C ILE A 112 2.51 -32.50 -15.24
N PRO A 113 1.84 -32.31 -16.39
CA PRO A 113 1.70 -31.01 -17.03
C PRO A 113 0.53 -30.17 -16.47
N MET A 114 0.78 -28.86 -16.40
CA MET A 114 -0.11 -27.71 -16.65
C MET A 114 -1.57 -27.77 -16.18
N THR A 115 -1.99 -26.78 -15.37
CA THR A 115 -2.50 -25.48 -15.88
C THR A 115 -2.68 -24.50 -14.72
N THR A 116 -2.04 -23.34 -14.85
CA THR A 116 -2.27 -22.11 -14.07
C THR A 116 -3.63 -21.48 -14.40
N PRO A 117 -4.24 -20.77 -13.44
CA PRO A 117 -4.60 -19.38 -13.72
C PRO A 117 -3.84 -18.44 -12.77
N GLY A 118 -3.07 -17.52 -13.36
CA GLY A 118 -2.30 -16.53 -12.63
C GLY A 118 -3.19 -15.53 -11.90
N HIS A 119 -2.81 -15.17 -10.68
CA HIS A 119 -3.25 -13.95 -10.04
C HIS A 119 -2.08 -12.98 -9.94
N HIS A 120 -2.24 -11.90 -10.69
CA HIS A 120 -1.32 -10.80 -10.84
C HIS A 120 -1.30 -10.01 -9.53
N ARG A 121 -0.25 -10.20 -8.73
CA ARG A 121 0.01 -9.37 -7.55
C ARG A 121 0.45 -7.98 -8.00
N ARG A 122 -0.51 -7.09 -8.27
CA ARG A 122 -0.26 -5.66 -8.47
C ARG A 122 0.01 -4.99 -7.12
N SER A 123 1.23 -4.50 -6.95
CA SER A 123 1.64 -3.63 -5.86
C SER A 123 0.98 -2.25 -6.01
N ASN A 124 -0.12 -2.00 -5.29
CA ASN A 124 -0.67 -0.64 -5.13
C ASN A 124 -0.24 -0.05 -3.78
N SER A 125 0.88 0.67 -3.80
CA SER A 125 1.45 1.47 -2.70
C SER A 125 0.62 2.73 -2.34
N PHE A 126 -0.70 2.69 -2.48
CA PHE A 126 -1.59 3.84 -2.19
C PHE A 126 -2.72 3.51 -1.20
N SER A 127 -2.89 2.25 -0.79
CA SER A 127 -3.94 1.83 0.15
C SER A 127 -3.49 1.81 1.62
N ASP A 128 -2.18 1.75 1.89
CA ASP A 128 -1.67 1.62 3.27
C ASP A 128 -1.92 2.89 4.11
N SER A 129 -1.96 4.07 3.48
CA SER A 129 -2.29 5.33 4.17
C SER A 129 -3.77 5.40 4.57
N ALA A 130 -4.68 4.89 3.73
CA ALA A 130 -6.11 4.86 4.02
C ALA A 130 -6.44 3.84 5.11
N ALA A 131 -5.84 2.64 5.03
CA ALA A 131 -5.96 1.61 6.07
C ALA A 131 -5.36 2.08 7.41
N ARG A 132 -4.19 2.73 7.38
CA ARG A 132 -3.59 3.36 8.58
C ARG A 132 -4.43 4.50 9.14
N THR A 133 -5.09 5.28 8.30
CA THR A 133 -5.97 6.38 8.73
C THR A 133 -7.27 5.86 9.34
N ALA A 134 -7.81 4.75 8.81
CA ALA A 134 -8.95 4.06 9.39
C ALA A 134 -8.59 3.41 10.74
N LEU A 135 -7.37 2.88 10.88
CA LEU A 135 -6.92 2.18 12.10
C LEU A 135 -6.41 3.12 13.22
N MET A 136 -5.71 4.21 12.86
CA MET A 136 -5.09 5.14 13.83
C MET A 136 -5.86 6.45 14.02
N GLY A 137 -6.95 6.64 13.26
CA GLY A 137 -7.73 7.86 13.23
C GLY A 137 -7.01 9.02 12.51
N SER A 138 -7.72 9.69 11.62
CA SER A 138 -7.23 10.87 10.91
C SER A 138 -6.73 11.95 11.88
N ARG A 139 -5.62 12.62 11.54
CA ARG A 139 -5.05 13.75 12.32
C ARG A 139 -6.02 14.93 12.45
N ASN A 140 -7.12 14.93 11.68
CA ASN A 140 -8.11 16.00 11.60
C ASN A 140 -9.45 15.68 12.31
N THR A 141 -9.56 14.60 13.07
CA THR A 141 -10.79 14.30 13.82
C THR A 141 -10.94 15.25 15.02
N PRO A 142 -12.11 15.90 15.24
CA PRO A 142 -12.33 16.82 16.35
C PRO A 142 -12.06 16.14 17.72
N SER A 143 -11.45 16.89 18.65
CA SER A 143 -10.82 16.34 19.86
C SER A 143 -11.77 15.63 20.83
N THR A 144 -13.07 15.76 20.63
CA THR A 144 -14.11 15.17 21.48
C THR A 144 -14.26 13.66 21.32
N LEU A 145 -13.92 13.08 20.16
CA LEU A 145 -13.91 11.62 19.94
C LEU A 145 -12.56 10.95 20.25
N ARG A 146 -11.46 11.72 20.30
CA ARG A 146 -10.10 11.21 20.58
C ARG A 146 -9.86 10.86 22.05
N LYS A 147 -10.80 11.17 22.95
CA LYS A 147 -10.65 10.93 24.39
C LYS A 147 -10.71 9.43 24.76
N SER A 148 -11.18 8.56 23.86
CA SER A 148 -11.37 7.13 24.14
C SER A 148 -10.22 6.21 23.71
N MET A 149 -9.31 6.63 22.83
CA MET A 149 -8.15 5.81 22.47
C MET A 149 -6.93 6.28 23.26
N LYS A 150 -6.91 5.90 24.54
CA LYS A 150 -5.81 6.20 25.46
C LYS A 150 -4.64 5.28 25.10
N THR A 151 -3.65 5.83 24.40
CA THR A 151 -2.39 5.15 24.06
C THR A 151 -1.82 4.43 25.28
N VAL A 152 -1.65 3.11 25.19
CA VAL A 152 -0.95 2.31 26.21
C VAL A 152 0.51 2.73 26.18
N ARG A 153 0.90 3.57 27.14
CA ARG A 153 2.30 3.86 27.43
C ARG A 153 2.69 2.97 28.60
N PHE A 154 3.47 1.94 28.32
CA PHE A 154 4.19 1.22 29.38
C PHE A 154 5.16 2.22 29.99
N ARG A 155 4.89 2.61 31.23
CA ARG A 155 5.77 3.50 31.98
C ARG A 155 6.86 2.63 32.57
N ASP A 156 8.06 2.68 31.99
CA ASP A 156 9.24 2.08 32.61
C ASP A 156 9.72 3.01 33.73
N SER A 157 9.01 2.99 34.86
CA SER A 157 9.43 3.67 36.08
C SER A 157 10.20 2.65 36.89
N LEU A 158 11.50 2.50 36.59
CA LEU A 158 12.44 1.82 37.46
C LEU A 158 12.54 2.66 38.74
N VAL A 159 11.65 2.39 39.70
CA VAL A 159 11.73 2.97 41.03
C VAL A 159 12.97 2.36 41.68
N ASP A 160 13.93 3.21 42.03
CA ASP A 160 15.19 2.81 42.66
C ASP A 160 14.86 2.18 44.02
N ALA A 161 14.81 0.84 44.06
CA ALA A 161 14.33 0.08 45.21
C ALA A 161 15.41 -0.09 46.29
N GLU A 162 16.62 0.43 46.07
CA GLU A 162 17.76 0.25 46.98
C GLU A 162 17.63 1.02 48.31
N GLU A 163 16.73 2.01 48.39
CA GLU A 163 16.54 2.86 49.59
C GLU A 163 15.21 2.62 50.34
N LEU A 164 14.38 1.67 49.88
CA LEU A 164 13.04 1.42 50.45
C LEU A 164 13.04 0.29 51.49
N ASP A 165 12.28 0.44 52.58
CA ASP A 165 12.07 -0.64 53.56
C ASP A 165 11.27 -1.80 52.93
N ASN A 166 11.49 -3.04 53.40
CA ASN A 166 10.88 -4.24 52.83
C ASN A 166 9.33 -4.17 52.80
N GLN A 167 8.70 -3.51 53.76
CA GLN A 167 7.25 -3.30 53.77
C GLN A 167 6.80 -2.28 52.71
N GLN A 168 7.61 -1.25 52.46
CA GLN A 168 7.36 -0.26 51.42
C GLN A 168 7.57 -0.84 50.02
N VAL A 169 8.57 -1.72 49.85
CA VAL A 169 8.80 -2.48 48.61
C VAL A 169 7.61 -3.40 48.30
N LEU A 170 7.05 -4.08 49.31
CA LEU A 170 5.85 -4.91 49.13
C LEU A 170 4.63 -4.10 48.72
N GLN A 171 4.42 -2.92 49.34
CA GLN A 171 3.33 -2.02 48.96
C GLN A 171 3.48 -1.50 47.53
N LEU A 172 4.70 -1.08 47.16
CA LEU A 172 5.01 -0.64 45.81
C LEU A 172 4.78 -1.76 44.79
N HIS A 173 5.22 -2.98 45.09
CA HIS A 173 5.04 -4.11 44.20
C HIS A 173 3.55 -4.44 43.98
N ASN A 174 2.72 -4.42 45.03
CA ASN A 174 1.27 -4.62 44.88
C ASN A 174 0.64 -3.56 43.99
N GLN A 175 1.04 -2.29 44.16
CA GLN A 175 0.56 -1.21 43.30
C GLN A 175 1.00 -1.40 41.84
N VAL A 176 2.26 -1.79 41.60
CA VAL A 176 2.76 -2.08 40.24
C VAL A 176 2.01 -3.24 39.60
N MET A 177 1.70 -4.30 40.35
CA MET A 177 0.94 -5.43 39.84
C MET A 177 -0.50 -5.04 39.48
N GLU A 178 -1.15 -4.21 40.30
CA GLU A 178 -2.49 -3.70 40.01
C GLU A 178 -2.50 -2.78 38.77
N GLU A 179 -1.49 -1.91 38.62
CA GLU A 179 -1.31 -1.06 37.44
C GLU A 179 -1.04 -1.90 36.17
N GLN A 180 -0.28 -2.99 36.30
CA GLN A 180 -0.02 -3.92 35.20
C GLN A 180 -1.29 -4.66 34.78
N ASP A 181 -2.08 -5.17 35.73
CA ASP A 181 -3.35 -5.83 35.43
C ASP A 181 -4.31 -4.88 34.72
N GLU A 182 -4.42 -3.62 35.17
CA GLU A 182 -5.24 -2.61 34.47
C GLU A 182 -4.74 -2.36 33.03
N SER A 183 -3.42 -2.38 32.83
CA SER A 183 -2.83 -2.24 31.50
C SER A 183 -3.13 -3.45 30.59
N LEU A 184 -3.14 -4.66 31.15
CA LEU A 184 -3.47 -5.90 30.45
C LEU A 184 -4.95 -5.95 30.08
N ASP A 185 -5.84 -5.51 30.96
CA ASP A 185 -7.27 -5.43 30.67
C ASP A 185 -7.54 -4.48 29.49
N ARG A 186 -6.93 -3.29 29.51
CA ARG A 186 -7.04 -2.32 28.40
C ARG A 186 -6.48 -2.87 27.09
N LEU A 187 -5.35 -3.57 27.16
CA LEU A 187 -4.77 -4.23 25.99
C LEU A 187 -5.71 -5.32 25.46
N SER A 188 -6.30 -6.13 26.35
CA SER A 188 -7.21 -7.21 25.97
C SER A 188 -8.47 -6.67 25.27
N GLU A 189 -9.01 -5.53 25.75
CA GLU A 189 -10.13 -4.84 25.12
C GLU A 189 -9.74 -4.28 23.74
N SER A 190 -8.56 -3.69 23.62
CA SER A 190 -8.04 -3.22 22.34
C SER A 190 -7.84 -4.36 21.34
N ILE A 191 -7.36 -5.53 21.79
CA ILE A 191 -7.18 -6.70 20.92
C ILE A 191 -8.54 -7.26 20.48
N ARG A 192 -9.54 -7.31 21.38
CA ARG A 192 -10.89 -7.76 21.04
C ARG A 192 -11.54 -6.87 19.99
N THR A 193 -11.48 -5.54 20.18
CA THR A 193 -12.00 -4.58 19.22
C THR A 193 -11.26 -4.63 17.88
N GLN A 194 -9.92 -4.75 17.90
CA GLN A 194 -9.13 -4.95 16.69
C GLN A 194 -9.54 -6.22 15.94
N ARG A 195 -9.75 -7.34 16.65
CA ARG A 195 -10.22 -8.59 16.04
C ARG A 195 -11.59 -8.44 15.40
N GLU A 196 -12.53 -7.77 16.07
CA GLU A 196 -13.87 -7.51 15.55
C GLU A 196 -13.82 -6.68 14.26
N ILE A 197 -13.05 -5.58 14.26
CA ILE A 197 -12.82 -4.77 13.06
C ILE A 197 -12.19 -5.61 11.95
N SER A 198 -11.26 -6.51 12.27
CA SER A 198 -10.62 -7.37 11.26
C SER A 198 -11.62 -8.32 10.58
N ILE A 199 -12.59 -8.83 11.34
CA ILE A 199 -13.66 -9.68 10.79
C ILE A 199 -14.53 -8.85 9.86
N GLN A 200 -14.97 -7.67 10.30
CA GLN A 200 -15.81 -6.77 9.49
C GLN A 200 -15.12 -6.30 8.20
N ILE A 201 -13.81 -6.03 8.26
CA ILE A 201 -13.01 -5.73 7.06
C ILE A 201 -12.98 -6.93 6.11
N GLY A 202 -12.87 -8.15 6.65
CA GLY A 202 -12.94 -9.38 5.85
C GLY A 202 -14.27 -9.47 5.11
N ASP A 203 -15.39 -9.30 5.82
CA ASP A 203 -16.73 -9.35 5.23
C ASP A 203 -16.95 -8.26 4.17
N GLU A 204 -16.46 -7.04 4.40
CA GLU A 204 -16.56 -5.94 3.43
C GLU A 204 -15.66 -6.18 2.20
N LEU A 205 -14.47 -6.78 2.38
CA LEU A 205 -13.61 -7.15 1.25
C LEU A 205 -14.28 -8.23 0.39
N ASP A 206 -14.90 -9.23 1.01
CA ASP A 206 -15.65 -10.27 0.30
C ASP A 206 -16.84 -9.64 -0.46
N SER A 207 -17.55 -8.70 0.15
CA SER A 207 -18.60 -7.90 -0.52
C SER A 207 -18.06 -7.07 -1.70
N HIS A 208 -16.89 -6.44 -1.54
CA HIS A 208 -16.24 -5.67 -2.60
C HIS A 208 -15.78 -6.55 -3.77
N VAL A 209 -15.37 -7.80 -3.54
CA VAL A 209 -15.05 -8.73 -4.63
C VAL A 209 -16.28 -8.98 -5.50
N LEU A 210 -17.45 -9.19 -4.89
CA LEU A 210 -18.71 -9.35 -5.62
C LEU A 210 -19.08 -8.09 -6.41
N LEU A 211 -18.91 -6.91 -5.82
CA LEU A 211 -19.16 -5.64 -6.52
C LEU A 211 -18.17 -5.40 -7.66
N LEU A 212 -16.91 -5.81 -7.52
CA LEU A 212 -15.90 -5.68 -8.57
C LEU A 212 -16.21 -6.58 -9.77
N ASP A 213 -16.71 -7.79 -9.55
CA ASP A 213 -17.17 -8.67 -10.63
C ASP A 213 -18.34 -8.04 -11.41
N ASP A 214 -19.30 -7.42 -10.72
CA ASP A 214 -20.39 -6.68 -11.35
C ASP A 214 -19.89 -5.47 -12.16
N VAL A 215 -18.90 -4.74 -11.63
CA VAL A 215 -18.26 -3.63 -12.34
C VAL A 215 -17.51 -4.13 -13.57
N ASP A 216 -16.81 -5.25 -13.50
CA ASP A 216 -16.11 -5.84 -14.65
C ASP A 216 -17.09 -6.25 -15.76
N ALA A 217 -18.19 -6.92 -15.39
CA ALA A 217 -19.26 -7.25 -16.32
C ALA A 217 -19.89 -6.01 -16.97
N LEU A 218 -20.03 -4.92 -16.22
CA LEU A 218 -20.52 -3.64 -16.75
C LEU A 218 -19.48 -3.00 -17.70
N VAL A 219 -18.19 -3.06 -17.37
CA VAL A 219 -17.10 -2.57 -18.21
C VAL A 219 -17.04 -3.35 -19.52
N GLU A 220 -17.18 -4.67 -19.52
CA GLU A 220 -17.27 -5.48 -20.74
C GLU A 220 -18.45 -5.06 -21.64
N ARG A 221 -19.63 -4.83 -21.04
CA ARG A 221 -20.82 -4.32 -21.77
C ARG A 221 -20.59 -2.93 -22.35
N HIS A 222 -19.92 -2.03 -21.63
CA HIS A 222 -19.54 -0.73 -22.17
C HIS A 222 -18.49 -0.86 -23.28
N GLY A 223 -17.55 -1.80 -23.16
CA GLY A 223 -16.55 -2.10 -24.18
C GLY A 223 -17.19 -2.57 -25.49
N THR A 224 -18.15 -3.49 -25.44
CA THR A 224 -18.88 -3.96 -26.64
C THR A 224 -19.71 -2.84 -27.29
N ARG A 225 -20.39 -2.03 -26.48
CA ARG A 225 -21.16 -0.86 -26.97
C ARG A 225 -20.27 0.21 -27.60
N LEU A 226 -19.15 0.55 -26.97
CA LEU A 226 -18.16 1.48 -27.52
C LEU A 226 -17.52 0.92 -28.79
N GLY A 227 -17.22 -0.38 -28.84
CA GLY A 227 -16.73 -1.04 -30.05
C GLY A 227 -17.73 -0.95 -31.20
N ALA A 228 -19.02 -1.16 -30.94
CA ALA A 228 -20.08 -1.00 -31.94
C ALA A 228 -20.23 0.47 -32.37
N ALA A 229 -20.19 1.43 -31.44
CA ALA A 229 -20.23 2.85 -31.73
C ALA A 229 -19.04 3.29 -32.59
N LYS A 230 -17.83 2.85 -32.26
CA LYS A 230 -16.61 3.08 -33.04
C LYS A 230 -16.76 2.59 -34.48
N ARG A 231 -17.24 1.36 -34.68
CA ARG A 231 -17.48 0.80 -36.03
C ARG A 231 -18.50 1.62 -36.83
N ARG A 232 -19.54 2.16 -36.17
CA ARG A 232 -20.51 3.05 -36.82
C ARG A 232 -19.86 4.37 -37.23
N LEU A 233 -19.03 4.97 -36.38
CA LEU A 233 -18.28 6.18 -36.71
C LEU A 233 -17.28 5.95 -37.85
N GLU A 234 -16.60 4.80 -37.89
CA GLU A 234 -15.72 4.42 -39.01
C GLU A 234 -16.48 4.29 -40.32
N LYS A 235 -17.68 3.68 -40.30
CA LYS A 235 -18.56 3.60 -41.48
C LYS A 235 -19.01 4.98 -41.95
N VAL A 236 -19.37 5.88 -41.03
CA VAL A 236 -19.74 7.26 -41.37
C VAL A 236 -18.54 8.02 -41.94
N GLY A 237 -17.36 7.91 -41.33
CA GLY A 237 -16.14 8.55 -41.82
C GLY A 237 -15.71 8.04 -43.20
N THR A 238 -15.85 6.74 -43.46
CA THR A 238 -15.58 6.15 -44.78
C THR A 238 -16.61 6.55 -45.82
N ALA A 239 -17.91 6.54 -45.49
CA ALA A 239 -18.97 7.01 -46.37
C ALA A 239 -18.82 8.51 -46.70
N ALA A 240 -18.50 9.35 -45.71
CA ALA A 240 -18.23 10.77 -45.91
C ALA A 240 -17.01 10.99 -46.82
N LYS A 241 -15.94 10.20 -46.65
CA LYS A 241 -14.75 10.23 -47.50
C LYS A 241 -15.03 9.76 -48.93
N GLU A 242 -15.96 8.82 -49.12
CA GLU A 242 -16.38 8.35 -50.44
C GLU A 242 -17.28 9.36 -51.15
N HIS A 243 -18.25 9.95 -50.44
CA HIS A 243 -19.10 11.02 -50.97
C HIS A 243 -18.28 12.25 -51.36
N GLY A 244 -17.33 12.69 -50.51
CA GLY A 244 -16.43 13.80 -50.84
C GLY A 244 -15.50 13.53 -52.02
N ARG A 245 -15.32 12.28 -52.46
CA ARG A 245 -14.62 11.94 -53.72
C ARG A 245 -15.53 11.81 -54.93
N ARG A 246 -16.84 11.64 -54.71
CA ARG A 246 -17.83 11.46 -55.78
C ARG A 246 -18.36 12.79 -56.28
N ASP A 247 -18.33 13.84 -55.46
CA ASP A 247 -18.67 15.21 -55.87
C ASP A 247 -17.64 15.83 -56.86
N ASP A 248 -16.48 15.19 -57.05
CA ASP A 248 -15.48 15.58 -58.06
C ASP A 248 -15.72 14.92 -59.45
N LEU A 249 -16.74 14.08 -59.62
CA LEU A 249 -17.05 13.40 -60.90
C LEU A 249 -18.47 13.74 -61.42
N GLU A 250 -18.50 14.69 -62.36
CA GLU A 250 -19.45 14.97 -63.46
C GLU A 250 -20.99 14.74 -63.25
N PRO A 251 -21.84 15.76 -63.50
CA PRO A 251 -23.28 15.67 -63.24
C PRO A 251 -24.03 14.79 -64.29
N PRO A 252 -25.10 14.06 -63.88
CA PRO A 252 -25.89 13.27 -64.81
C PRO A 252 -26.77 14.16 -65.69
N THR A 253 -26.68 13.97 -67.01
CA THR A 253 -27.52 14.65 -68.00
C THR A 253 -28.99 14.23 -67.85
N GLN A 254 -29.87 15.22 -67.73
CA GLN A 254 -31.32 15.05 -67.67
C GLN A 254 -31.85 14.24 -68.86
N ARG A 255 -32.45 13.09 -68.60
CA ARG A 255 -33.43 12.53 -69.52
C ARG A 255 -34.53 11.76 -68.79
N GLU A 256 -35.74 12.29 -68.97
CA GLU A 256 -37.04 11.60 -68.96
C GLU A 256 -37.46 10.90 -67.67
N ARG A 257 -38.35 11.54 -66.89
CA ARG A 257 -39.51 10.86 -66.30
C ARG A 257 -40.73 11.78 -66.28
N GLY A 258 -41.72 11.40 -67.09
CA GLY A 258 -43.05 11.99 -67.13
C GLY A 258 -43.80 11.81 -65.81
N TRP A 259 -44.71 12.74 -65.59
CA TRP A 259 -45.66 12.75 -64.50
C TRP A 259 -46.68 11.62 -64.71
N LEU A 260 -46.60 10.58 -63.89
CA LEU A 260 -47.73 9.68 -63.65
C LEU A 260 -48.40 10.13 -62.36
N THR A 261 -49.48 10.86 -62.54
CA THR A 261 -50.54 11.09 -61.55
C THR A 261 -51.09 9.73 -61.11
N GLY A 262 -51.03 9.45 -59.80
CA GLY A 262 -51.52 8.17 -59.28
C GLY A 262 -51.67 8.19 -57.76
N GLY A 263 -52.84 8.63 -57.29
CA GLY A 263 -53.44 8.16 -56.04
C GLY A 263 -52.90 8.74 -54.74
N ILE A 264 -53.31 9.96 -54.40
CA ILE A 264 -53.40 10.40 -53.01
C ILE A 264 -54.59 9.65 -52.40
N ARG A 265 -54.33 8.67 -51.53
CA ARG A 265 -55.33 8.23 -50.55
C ARG A 265 -55.16 9.10 -49.31
N GLU A 266 -56.15 9.96 -49.11
CA GLU A 266 -56.53 10.56 -47.84
C GLU A 266 -56.28 9.61 -46.67
N PHE A 267 -55.48 10.05 -45.71
CA PHE A 267 -55.42 9.49 -44.37
C PHE A 267 -55.82 10.62 -43.43
N ASP A 268 -57.09 10.65 -43.05
CA ASP A 268 -57.60 11.55 -42.01
C ASP A 268 -57.03 11.11 -40.65
N GLY A 269 -55.97 11.79 -40.23
CA GLY A 269 -55.47 11.76 -38.87
C GLY A 269 -56.07 12.92 -38.07
N TYR A 270 -57.09 12.63 -37.26
CA TYR A 270 -57.59 13.56 -36.25
C TYR A 270 -56.50 13.84 -35.20
N CYS A 271 -55.88 15.02 -35.27
CA CYS A 271 -55.08 15.57 -34.17
C CYS A 271 -56.00 16.30 -33.19
N GLY A 272 -56.39 15.63 -32.11
CA GLY A 272 -57.00 16.28 -30.94
C GLY A 272 -55.91 16.90 -30.08
N ALA A 273 -55.89 18.23 -29.98
CA ALA A 273 -55.01 18.98 -29.09
C ALA A 273 -55.76 19.33 -27.80
N ASP A 274 -55.52 18.56 -26.73
CA ASP A 274 -55.97 18.94 -25.38
C ASP A 274 -54.96 19.91 -24.76
N TYR A 275 -55.22 21.20 -24.96
CA TYR A 275 -54.71 22.28 -24.11
C TYR A 275 -55.32 22.10 -22.71
N TYR A 276 -54.70 21.31 -21.84
CA TYR A 276 -54.70 21.46 -20.36
C TYR A 276 -54.15 20.22 -19.61
N SER A 277 -53.30 19.38 -20.20
CA SER A 277 -52.43 18.48 -19.42
C SER A 277 -51.32 17.92 -20.29
N GLY A 278 -50.10 18.46 -20.18
CA GLY A 278 -48.96 18.17 -21.06
C GLY A 278 -48.35 16.77 -20.85
N ALA A 279 -49.09 15.71 -21.17
CA ALA A 279 -48.58 14.34 -21.21
C ALA A 279 -49.06 13.63 -22.49
N ALA A 280 -48.14 13.41 -23.44
CA ALA A 280 -48.42 12.61 -24.62
C ALA A 280 -48.21 11.13 -24.30
N TYR A 281 -49.31 10.36 -24.21
CA TYR A 281 -49.27 8.90 -24.13
C TYR A 281 -49.54 8.33 -25.52
N CYS A 282 -48.56 7.68 -26.13
CA CYS A 282 -48.77 6.84 -27.31
C CYS A 282 -49.11 5.42 -26.84
N TYR A 283 -50.38 5.02 -26.95
CA TYR A 283 -50.76 3.61 -26.90
C TYR A 283 -50.58 3.02 -28.30
N LEU A 284 -49.66 2.06 -28.45
CA LEU A 284 -49.62 1.15 -29.59
C LEU A 284 -50.66 0.06 -29.33
N GLU A 285 -51.80 0.12 -30.01
CA GLU A 285 -52.71 -1.01 -30.12
C GLU A 285 -52.30 -1.82 -31.35
N ILE A 286 -51.84 -3.05 -31.11
CA ILE A 286 -51.50 -4.03 -32.14
C ILE A 286 -52.80 -4.65 -32.62
N VAL A 287 -53.05 -4.59 -33.93
CA VAL A 287 -53.87 -5.57 -34.66
C VAL A 287 -53.07 -6.05 -35.86
#